data_AF-A0A2H3SJX8-F1
#
_entry.id   AF-A0A2H3SJX8-F1
#
_cell.length_a   1.000
_cell.length_b   1.000
_cell.length_c   1.000
_cell.angle_alpha   90.00
_cell.angle_beta   90.00
_cell.angle_gamma   90.00
#
_symmetry.space_group_name_H-M   'P 1'
#
loop_
_entity.id
_entity.type
_entity.pdbx_description
1 polymer ?
#
loop_
_entity_poly.entity_id
_entity_poly.type
_entity_poly.pdbx_seq_one_letter_code
_entity_poly.pdbx_strand_id
1 'polypeptide(L)'
;MSWRLQPLHCYLLMMTIFFRSAIGQDLDKFDRCKIRLNRILNGTETFGAINNYTVAPFLYTGPVRGMNSEYARTSRNSFTTLTTQGCRVICENPIDWYWTTDISLTLGIVSNWILPIIALLAALPYDSLHSRNPGAPWYEGKLCRTVGALLNWLGSPQTALTATLFNIHQIRKCFHETLPSGQGISGNHALQPLKKDAYYVLCCIGQFKLLHLDDPDRRFLETLIYGLFNPMCNIIDGEGIRIDKVDPRWMSGPPTPEKKATRWNRELLQEMAFNLRILRRRGVYPTFLSIFLFFIAYAVSVVLAFADIGERTTTHSLAFGILISWFPLFILFSILDRNPVSADRSRKLISRWMWNVEAVREWVDSPNPPEHPKWWSQEREEVSWNQGCAQQTSFDRYISNFVGQGRQIGYNGLAYAVLVSVYDSYGDSRRMRPLKTIVDQSHICLHRRRPGSWNAEEEIAAKTILFSSDKPDP
;
A
#
# COMPACT_ATOMS: atom_id res chain seq x y z
N MET A 1 9.39 -19.01 -24.15
CA MET A 1 9.66 -17.60 -24.49
C MET A 1 8.48 -16.91 -25.21
N SER A 2 7.22 -17.32 -24.99
CA SER A 2 6.04 -16.86 -25.77
C SER A 2 4.97 -16.06 -24.99
N TRP A 3 5.24 -15.64 -23.74
CA TRP A 3 4.23 -14.97 -22.89
C TRP A 3 4.25 -13.43 -22.90
N ARG A 4 5.02 -12.78 -23.80
CA ARG A 4 5.17 -11.30 -23.79
C ARG A 4 4.24 -10.51 -24.71
N LEU A 5 3.39 -11.16 -25.51
CA LEU A 5 2.60 -10.49 -26.56
C LEU A 5 1.11 -10.29 -26.26
N GLN A 6 0.57 -10.89 -25.20
CA GLN A 6 -0.85 -10.76 -24.83
C GLN A 6 -1.30 -9.37 -24.36
N PRO A 7 -0.55 -8.62 -23.52
CA PRO A 7 -1.04 -7.32 -23.06
C PRO A 7 -1.03 -6.27 -24.18
N LEU A 8 -0.09 -6.37 -25.13
CA LEU A 8 0.01 -5.46 -26.25
C LEU A 8 -1.15 -5.63 -27.24
N HIS A 9 -1.60 -6.88 -27.46
CA HIS A 9 -2.77 -7.15 -28.30
C HIS A 9 -4.06 -6.62 -27.67
N CYS A 10 -4.27 -6.78 -26.35
CA CYS A 10 -5.42 -6.17 -25.68
C CYS A 10 -5.39 -4.63 -25.75
N TYR A 11 -4.19 -4.01 -25.61
CA TYR A 11 -4.05 -2.56 -25.73
C TYR A 11 -4.32 -2.05 -27.16
N LEU A 12 -3.85 -2.76 -28.19
CA LEU A 12 -4.10 -2.43 -29.60
C LEU A 12 -5.57 -2.64 -30.00
N LEU A 13 -6.23 -3.68 -29.47
CA LEU A 13 -7.65 -3.94 -29.71
C LEU A 13 -8.54 -2.89 -29.01
N MET A 14 -8.20 -2.50 -27.78
CA MET A 14 -8.85 -1.37 -27.11
C MET A 14 -8.64 -0.07 -27.88
N MET A 15 -7.41 0.25 -28.31
CA MET A 15 -7.11 1.48 -29.07
C MET A 15 -7.82 1.53 -30.42
N THR A 16 -7.94 0.41 -31.13
CA THR A 16 -8.63 0.34 -32.44
C THR A 16 -10.15 0.44 -32.31
N ILE A 17 -10.74 -0.07 -31.21
CA ILE A 17 -12.16 0.15 -30.89
C ILE A 17 -12.41 1.62 -30.54
N PHE A 18 -11.51 2.27 -29.77
CA PHE A 18 -11.65 3.67 -29.39
C PHE A 18 -11.41 4.67 -30.55
N PHE A 19 -10.50 4.37 -31.48
CA PHE A 19 -10.21 5.26 -32.61
C PHE A 19 -11.27 5.26 -33.71
N ARG A 20 -11.99 4.14 -33.93
CA ARG A 20 -13.05 4.08 -34.96
C ARG A 20 -14.28 4.94 -34.61
N SER A 21 -14.47 5.26 -33.34
CA SER A 21 -15.59 6.07 -32.85
C SER A 21 -15.34 7.59 -32.84
N ALA A 22 -14.12 8.06 -33.14
CA ALA A 22 -13.75 9.48 -33.02
C ALA A 22 -14.03 10.33 -34.28
N ILE A 23 -14.57 9.74 -35.35
CA ILE A 23 -14.82 10.45 -36.62
C ILE A 23 -16.33 10.50 -36.87
N GLY A 24 -17.01 11.30 -36.07
CA GLY A 24 -18.39 11.70 -36.29
C GLY A 24 -18.53 13.14 -35.83
N GLN A 25 -18.46 14.10 -36.75
CA GLN A 25 -18.83 15.48 -36.47
C GLN A 25 -20.34 15.54 -36.24
N ASP A 26 -20.77 15.24 -35.03
CA ASP A 26 -22.14 15.48 -34.61
C ASP A 26 -22.29 16.98 -34.36
N LEU A 27 -23.01 17.68 -35.23
CA LEU A 27 -23.61 18.96 -34.85
C LEU A 27 -24.36 18.76 -33.54
N ASP A 28 -24.15 19.67 -32.60
CA ASP A 28 -24.70 19.59 -31.26
C ASP A 28 -26.20 19.28 -31.32
N LYS A 29 -26.66 18.25 -30.60
CA LYS A 29 -28.06 17.77 -30.67
C LYS A 29 -29.04 18.87 -30.26
N PHE A 30 -28.58 19.78 -29.41
CA PHE A 30 -29.28 21.01 -29.09
C PHE A 30 -29.52 21.87 -30.33
N ASP A 31 -28.50 22.08 -31.17
CA ASP A 31 -28.63 22.84 -32.41
C ASP A 31 -29.54 22.13 -33.41
N ARG A 32 -29.48 20.80 -33.51
CA ARG A 32 -30.44 20.04 -34.32
C ARG A 32 -31.88 20.22 -33.84
N CYS A 33 -32.14 20.12 -32.53
CA CYS A 33 -33.48 20.36 -32.01
C CYS A 33 -33.92 21.82 -32.20
N LYS A 34 -33.03 22.78 -31.98
CA LYS A 34 -33.28 24.22 -32.19
C LYS A 34 -33.61 24.54 -33.65
N ILE A 35 -32.82 24.02 -34.59
CA ILE A 35 -33.05 24.18 -36.02
C ILE A 35 -34.38 23.55 -36.41
N ARG A 36 -34.67 22.33 -35.94
CA ARG A 36 -35.94 21.64 -36.20
C ARG A 36 -37.14 22.41 -35.65
N LEU A 37 -37.06 22.87 -34.40
CA LEU A 37 -38.11 23.68 -33.78
C LEU A 37 -38.34 24.98 -34.55
N ASN A 38 -37.28 25.68 -34.96
CA ASN A 38 -37.39 26.90 -35.75
C ASN A 38 -38.02 26.64 -37.13
N ARG A 39 -37.70 25.52 -37.76
CA ARG A 39 -38.32 25.13 -39.04
C ARG A 39 -39.80 24.78 -38.89
N ILE A 40 -40.18 24.10 -37.81
CA ILE A 40 -41.60 23.84 -37.48
C ILE A 40 -42.34 25.16 -37.23
N LEU A 41 -41.76 26.08 -36.47
CA LEU A 41 -42.37 27.40 -36.20
C LEU A 41 -42.53 28.23 -37.47
N ASN A 42 -41.55 28.16 -38.38
CA ASN A 42 -41.59 28.85 -39.67
C ASN A 42 -42.49 28.14 -40.70
N GLY A 43 -43.07 26.97 -40.36
CA GLY A 43 -43.90 26.18 -41.27
C GLY A 43 -43.14 25.52 -42.42
N THR A 44 -41.82 25.42 -42.34
CA THR A 44 -40.98 24.83 -43.39
C THR A 44 -40.76 23.33 -43.23
N GLU A 45 -41.02 22.79 -42.05
CA GLU A 45 -40.86 21.37 -41.73
C GLU A 45 -42.03 20.90 -40.84
N THR A 46 -42.43 19.64 -40.98
CA THR A 46 -43.39 18.98 -40.08
C THR A 46 -42.74 17.72 -39.52
N PHE A 47 -42.98 17.42 -38.24
CA PHE A 47 -42.38 16.27 -37.57
C PHE A 47 -43.47 15.44 -36.92
N GLY A 48 -43.77 14.28 -37.51
CA GLY A 48 -44.95 13.49 -37.15
C GLY A 48 -46.24 14.29 -37.38
N ALA A 49 -47.05 14.44 -36.33
CA ALA A 49 -48.28 15.24 -36.34
C ALA A 49 -48.07 16.72 -35.94
N ILE A 50 -46.82 17.14 -35.71
CA ILE A 50 -46.49 18.49 -35.24
C ILE A 50 -46.16 19.39 -36.44
N ASN A 51 -46.92 20.47 -36.58
CA ASN A 51 -46.72 21.54 -37.54
C ASN A 51 -46.80 22.92 -36.83
N ASN A 52 -46.69 24.00 -37.58
CA ASN A 52 -46.76 25.38 -37.06
C ASN A 52 -48.07 25.68 -36.29
N TYR A 53 -49.18 24.99 -36.57
CA TYR A 53 -50.46 25.17 -35.89
C TYR A 53 -50.60 24.29 -34.64
N THR A 54 -50.01 23.09 -34.65
CA THR A 54 -50.12 22.11 -33.56
C THR A 54 -48.96 22.15 -32.57
N VAL A 55 -47.95 23.00 -32.77
CA VAL A 55 -46.78 23.13 -31.87
C VAL A 55 -47.07 23.87 -30.56
N ALA A 56 -48.13 24.70 -30.50
CA ALA A 56 -48.41 25.56 -29.35
C ALA A 56 -48.47 24.84 -27.98
N PRO A 57 -49.09 23.64 -27.83
CA PRO A 57 -49.12 22.91 -26.55
C PRO A 57 -47.75 22.43 -26.08
N PHE A 58 -46.77 22.34 -26.99
CA PHE A 58 -45.41 21.91 -26.71
C PHE A 58 -44.50 23.08 -26.32
N LEU A 59 -44.95 24.33 -26.50
CA LEU A 59 -44.24 25.53 -26.09
C LEU A 59 -44.61 25.89 -24.66
N TYR A 60 -43.59 26.16 -23.84
CA TYR A 60 -43.79 26.70 -22.51
C TYR A 60 -43.84 28.22 -22.58
N THR A 61 -44.93 28.82 -22.08
CA THR A 61 -45.11 30.28 -22.01
C THR A 61 -45.04 30.82 -20.58
N GLY A 62 -44.97 29.95 -19.59
CA GLY A 62 -44.93 30.32 -18.18
C GLY A 62 -43.61 30.94 -17.70
N PRO A 63 -43.53 31.32 -16.41
CA PRO A 63 -42.32 31.83 -15.79
C PRO A 63 -41.25 30.74 -15.72
N VAL A 64 -40.02 31.06 -16.13
CA VAL A 64 -38.89 30.13 -16.11
C VAL A 64 -38.21 30.22 -14.74
N ARG A 65 -38.16 29.10 -14.00
CA ARG A 65 -37.48 29.04 -12.69
C ARG A 65 -35.98 29.35 -12.85
N GLY A 66 -35.47 30.23 -11.99
CA GLY A 66 -34.04 30.59 -11.95
C GLY A 66 -33.62 31.72 -12.89
N MET A 67 -34.54 32.26 -13.71
CA MET A 67 -34.30 33.45 -14.52
C MET A 67 -34.69 34.69 -13.71
N ASN A 68 -33.86 35.76 -13.77
CA ASN A 68 -34.16 37.01 -13.06
C ASN A 68 -35.57 37.51 -13.47
N SER A 69 -36.40 37.86 -12.49
CA SER A 69 -37.78 38.30 -12.71
C SER A 69 -37.89 39.52 -13.63
N GLU A 70 -36.90 40.40 -13.62
CA GLU A 70 -36.86 41.56 -14.51
C GLU A 70 -36.59 41.15 -15.96
N TYR A 71 -35.65 40.23 -16.16
CA TYR A 71 -35.28 39.66 -17.46
C TYR A 71 -36.38 38.77 -18.05
N ALA A 72 -37.10 38.04 -17.18
CA ALA A 72 -38.27 37.27 -17.53
C ALA A 72 -39.45 38.15 -17.98
N ARG A 73 -39.45 39.45 -17.67
CA ARG A 73 -40.50 40.39 -18.08
C ARG A 73 -40.17 41.09 -19.39
N THR A 74 -38.92 41.48 -19.60
CA THR A 74 -38.51 42.28 -20.76
C THR A 74 -38.10 41.42 -21.96
N SER A 75 -37.56 40.22 -21.73
CA SER A 75 -36.95 39.40 -22.77
C SER A 75 -37.62 38.02 -22.94
N ARG A 76 -38.84 37.81 -22.42
CA ARG A 76 -39.50 36.50 -22.53
C ARG A 76 -39.72 36.04 -23.97
N ASN A 77 -40.00 37.00 -24.85
CA ASN A 77 -40.30 36.77 -26.26
C ASN A 77 -39.05 36.47 -27.08
N SER A 78 -37.84 36.73 -26.56
CA SER A 78 -36.59 36.40 -27.26
C SER A 78 -36.13 34.96 -27.05
N PHE A 79 -36.81 34.19 -26.19
CA PHE A 79 -36.46 32.80 -25.91
C PHE A 79 -37.66 31.87 -26.07
N THR A 80 -37.53 30.93 -27.00
CA THR A 80 -38.47 29.82 -27.14
C THR A 80 -38.10 28.73 -26.14
N THR A 81 -39.02 28.37 -25.26
CA THR A 81 -38.82 27.26 -24.30
C THR A 81 -39.84 26.18 -24.59
N LEU A 82 -39.40 24.92 -24.50
CA LEU A 82 -40.26 23.75 -24.70
C LEU A 82 -40.75 23.24 -23.34
N THR A 83 -41.97 22.70 -23.32
CA THR A 83 -42.40 21.86 -22.20
C THR A 83 -41.59 20.56 -22.19
N THR A 84 -41.52 19.87 -21.05
CA THR A 84 -40.83 18.57 -20.97
C THR A 84 -41.38 17.58 -22.00
N GLN A 85 -42.70 17.60 -22.21
CA GLN A 85 -43.35 16.77 -23.23
C GLN A 85 -43.02 17.23 -24.65
N GLY A 86 -42.96 18.55 -24.90
CA GLY A 86 -42.49 19.11 -26.17
C GLY A 86 -41.07 18.69 -26.51
N CYS A 87 -40.17 18.74 -25.54
CA CYS A 87 -38.78 18.30 -25.70
C CYS A 87 -38.71 16.82 -26.09
N ARG A 88 -39.42 15.92 -25.40
CA ARG A 88 -39.43 14.48 -25.71
C ARG A 88 -39.92 14.16 -27.12
N VAL A 89 -40.90 14.91 -27.61
CA VAL A 89 -41.52 14.64 -28.92
C VAL A 89 -40.76 15.32 -30.06
N ILE A 90 -40.31 16.56 -29.88
CA ILE A 90 -39.68 17.37 -30.93
C ILE A 90 -38.16 17.11 -31.03
N CYS A 91 -37.49 17.01 -29.88
CA CYS A 91 -36.05 16.74 -29.83
C CYS A 91 -35.72 15.24 -29.88
N GLU A 92 -36.74 14.38 -30.00
CA GLU A 92 -36.67 12.94 -29.74
C GLU A 92 -36.23 12.65 -28.30
N ASN A 93 -36.49 11.44 -27.82
CA ASN A 93 -36.31 11.07 -26.42
C ASN A 93 -35.12 10.10 -26.31
N PRO A 94 -33.86 10.55 -26.45
CA PRO A 94 -32.78 9.71 -26.01
C PRO A 94 -32.84 9.72 -24.49
N ILE A 95 -32.99 8.54 -23.89
CA ILE A 95 -32.33 8.31 -22.61
C ILE A 95 -30.85 8.57 -22.94
N ASP A 96 -30.37 9.77 -22.63
CA ASP A 96 -28.99 10.17 -22.89
C ASP A 96 -28.11 9.42 -21.91
N TRP A 97 -27.81 8.17 -22.27
CA TRP A 97 -26.72 7.47 -21.67
C TRP A 97 -25.45 8.19 -22.16
N TYR A 98 -24.77 8.88 -21.24
CA TYR A 98 -23.55 9.70 -21.45
C TYR A 98 -22.59 9.17 -22.54
N TRP A 99 -22.44 7.85 -22.65
CA TRP A 99 -21.59 7.14 -23.60
C TRP A 99 -21.98 7.30 -25.09
N THR A 100 -23.20 7.73 -25.40
CA THR A 100 -23.72 7.81 -26.79
C THR A 100 -23.79 9.23 -27.34
N THR A 101 -23.71 10.25 -26.49
CA THR A 101 -23.88 11.66 -26.88
C THR A 101 -22.58 12.40 -27.00
N ASP A 102 -21.65 12.15 -26.07
CA ASP A 102 -20.43 12.93 -25.98
C ASP A 102 -19.25 12.00 -25.71
N ILE A 103 -18.76 11.44 -26.81
CA ILE A 103 -17.61 10.52 -26.81
C ILE A 103 -16.39 11.24 -26.24
N SER A 104 -16.26 12.55 -26.48
CA SER A 104 -15.19 13.39 -25.95
C SER A 104 -15.22 13.48 -24.42
N LEU A 105 -16.39 13.72 -23.83
CA LEU A 105 -16.59 13.75 -22.39
C LEU A 105 -16.38 12.38 -21.76
N THR A 106 -16.89 11.32 -22.39
CA THR A 106 -16.76 9.94 -21.91
C THR A 106 -15.29 9.50 -21.93
N LEU A 107 -14.57 9.78 -23.03
CA LEU A 107 -13.12 9.57 -23.13
C LEU A 107 -12.37 10.42 -22.11
N GLY A 108 -12.79 11.66 -21.87
CA GLY A 108 -12.23 12.51 -20.83
C GLY A 108 -12.38 11.89 -19.44
N ILE A 109 -13.56 11.35 -19.11
CA ILE A 109 -13.80 10.69 -17.82
C ILE A 109 -12.97 9.40 -17.71
N VAL A 110 -12.96 8.57 -18.75
CA VAL A 110 -12.19 7.32 -18.76
C VAL A 110 -10.70 7.62 -18.65
N SER A 111 -10.19 8.57 -19.43
CA SER A 111 -8.76 8.89 -19.50
C SER A 111 -8.26 9.63 -18.25
N ASN A 112 -9.07 10.50 -17.66
CA ASN A 112 -8.63 11.35 -16.54
C ASN A 112 -8.93 10.73 -15.18
N TRP A 113 -9.92 9.84 -15.08
CA TRP A 113 -10.31 9.25 -13.81
C TRP A 113 -10.11 7.74 -13.80
N ILE A 114 -10.68 7.02 -14.77
CA ILE A 114 -10.68 5.55 -14.73
C ILE A 114 -9.29 4.97 -15.00
N LEU A 115 -8.60 5.41 -16.06
CA LEU A 115 -7.26 4.91 -16.39
C LEU A 115 -6.23 5.23 -15.30
N PRO A 116 -6.19 6.43 -14.68
CA PRO A 116 -5.30 6.70 -13.56
C PRO A 116 -5.63 5.87 -12.32
N ILE A 117 -6.91 5.63 -12.02
CA ILE A 117 -7.31 4.72 -10.93
C ILE A 117 -6.86 3.29 -11.22
N ILE A 118 -7.08 2.79 -12.43
CA ILE A 118 -6.66 1.44 -12.84
C ILE A 118 -5.13 1.35 -12.82
N ALA A 119 -4.41 2.38 -13.26
CA ALA A 119 -2.96 2.44 -13.21
C ALA A 119 -2.44 2.48 -11.76
N LEU A 120 -3.09 3.25 -10.88
CA LEU A 120 -2.79 3.32 -9.46
C LEU A 120 -3.08 2.00 -8.75
N LEU A 121 -4.21 1.35 -9.08
CA LEU A 121 -4.52 0.00 -8.64
C LEU A 121 -3.46 -0.98 -9.16
N ALA A 122 -3.09 -0.94 -10.43
CA ALA A 122 -2.06 -1.81 -11.00
C ALA A 122 -0.69 -1.62 -10.33
N ALA A 123 -0.43 -0.44 -9.79
CA ALA A 123 0.79 -0.11 -9.05
C ALA A 123 0.78 -0.58 -7.58
N LEU A 124 -0.33 -1.13 -7.06
CA LEU A 124 -0.34 -1.74 -5.73
C LEU A 124 0.66 -2.90 -5.68
N PRO A 125 1.39 -3.07 -4.57
CA PRO A 125 2.45 -4.07 -4.47
C PRO A 125 1.87 -5.49 -4.34
N TYR A 126 1.43 -6.07 -5.45
CA TYR A 126 0.75 -7.38 -5.45
C TYR A 126 1.65 -8.58 -5.16
N ASP A 127 2.96 -8.40 -5.14
CA ASP A 127 3.93 -9.50 -5.19
C ASP A 127 3.89 -10.42 -3.95
N SER A 128 3.48 -9.94 -2.76
CA SER A 128 3.31 -10.83 -1.58
C SER A 128 2.11 -11.78 -1.66
N LEU A 129 1.14 -11.52 -2.56
CA LEU A 129 0.00 -12.41 -2.77
C LEU A 129 0.31 -13.51 -3.78
N HIS A 130 1.51 -13.48 -4.37
CA HIS A 130 1.95 -14.38 -5.43
C HIS A 130 2.53 -15.71 -4.93
N SER A 131 2.53 -15.96 -3.61
CA SER A 131 2.79 -17.29 -3.05
C SER A 131 1.72 -18.27 -3.54
N ARG A 132 2.03 -19.02 -4.60
CA ARG A 132 1.25 -20.16 -5.04
C ARG A 132 1.58 -21.29 -4.08
N ASN A 133 0.66 -21.64 -3.19
CA ASN A 133 0.77 -22.90 -2.46
C ASN A 133 0.86 -24.02 -3.52
N PRO A 134 1.85 -24.93 -3.41
CA PRO A 134 1.90 -26.10 -4.28
C PRO A 134 0.55 -26.85 -4.16
N GLY A 135 -0.17 -26.99 -5.28
CA GLY A 135 -1.47 -27.69 -5.31
C GLY A 135 -2.74 -26.81 -5.19
N ALA A 136 -2.63 -25.49 -4.99
CA ALA A 136 -3.83 -24.63 -4.94
C ALA A 136 -4.57 -24.56 -6.30
N PRO A 137 -5.92 -24.61 -6.32
CA PRO A 137 -6.73 -24.46 -7.54
C PRO A 137 -6.50 -23.12 -8.24
N TRP A 138 -6.63 -23.08 -9.57
CA TRP A 138 -6.36 -21.89 -10.39
C TRP A 138 -7.26 -20.68 -10.05
N TYR A 139 -8.46 -20.93 -9.48
CA TYR A 139 -9.41 -19.89 -9.07
C TYR A 139 -9.06 -19.24 -7.72
N GLU A 140 -8.18 -19.83 -6.90
CA GLU A 140 -7.50 -19.12 -5.79
C GLU A 140 -6.34 -18.25 -6.30
N GLY A 141 -6.43 -17.80 -7.55
CA GLY A 141 -5.39 -17.11 -8.27
C GLY A 141 -5.08 -15.71 -7.73
N LYS A 142 -3.99 -15.15 -8.27
CA LYS A 142 -3.42 -13.84 -7.94
C LYS A 142 -4.44 -12.69 -7.88
N LEU A 143 -5.46 -12.75 -8.74
CA LEU A 143 -6.52 -11.74 -8.82
C LEU A 143 -7.48 -11.81 -7.62
N CYS A 144 -7.92 -13.00 -7.20
CA CYS A 144 -8.89 -13.14 -6.11
C CYS A 144 -8.33 -12.70 -4.77
N ARG A 145 -7.05 -12.98 -4.48
CA ARG A 145 -6.40 -12.50 -3.26
C ARG A 145 -6.20 -10.98 -3.25
N THR A 146 -5.90 -10.42 -4.42
CA THR A 146 -5.79 -8.98 -4.63
C THR A 146 -7.13 -8.29 -4.41
N VAL A 147 -8.18 -8.82 -5.03
CA VAL A 147 -9.56 -8.37 -4.84
C VAL A 147 -9.97 -8.55 -3.38
N GLY A 148 -9.61 -9.66 -2.73
CA GLY A 148 -9.87 -9.87 -1.30
C GLY A 148 -9.19 -8.83 -0.40
N ALA A 149 -7.93 -8.48 -0.66
CA ALA A 149 -7.26 -7.40 0.06
C ALA A 149 -7.95 -6.04 -0.18
N LEU A 150 -8.32 -5.74 -1.42
CA LEU A 150 -9.08 -4.53 -1.76
C LEU A 150 -10.46 -4.51 -1.09
N LEU A 151 -11.16 -5.65 -1.05
CA LEU A 151 -12.46 -5.80 -0.39
C LEU A 151 -12.33 -5.71 1.13
N ASN A 152 -11.25 -6.18 1.74
CA ASN A 152 -10.99 -5.97 3.16
C ASN A 152 -10.77 -4.49 3.47
N TRP A 153 -10.04 -3.78 2.59
CA TRP A 153 -9.85 -2.33 2.69
C TRP A 153 -11.14 -1.54 2.48
N LEU A 154 -11.93 -1.89 1.45
CA LEU A 154 -13.20 -1.22 1.12
C LEU A 154 -14.31 -1.56 2.11
N GLY A 155 -14.31 -2.79 2.63
CA GLY A 155 -15.29 -3.28 3.60
C GLY A 155 -15.07 -2.71 5.00
N SER A 156 -13.82 -2.41 5.37
CA SER A 156 -13.51 -1.76 6.65
C SER A 156 -12.32 -0.78 6.54
N PRO A 157 -12.52 0.39 5.88
CA PRO A 157 -11.46 1.37 5.69
C PRO A 157 -10.96 1.93 7.03
N GLN A 158 -11.82 1.97 8.05
CA GLN A 158 -11.46 2.38 9.40
C GLN A 158 -10.44 1.42 10.04
N THR A 159 -10.65 0.11 9.96
CA THR A 159 -9.74 -0.90 10.54
C THR A 159 -8.40 -0.91 9.83
N ALA A 160 -8.43 -0.86 8.49
CA ALA A 160 -7.21 -0.83 7.68
C ALA A 160 -6.39 0.45 7.96
N LEU A 161 -7.07 1.61 8.06
CA LEU A 161 -6.42 2.86 8.46
C LEU A 161 -5.84 2.78 9.87
N THR A 162 -6.57 2.23 10.85
CA THR A 162 -6.09 2.07 12.23
C THR A 162 -4.84 1.18 12.28
N ALA A 163 -4.84 0.05 11.56
CA ALA A 163 -3.68 -0.83 11.46
C ALA A 163 -2.46 -0.10 10.86
N THR A 164 -2.65 0.66 9.78
CA THR A 164 -1.59 1.46 9.17
C THR A 164 -1.08 2.58 10.10
N LEU A 165 -1.98 3.34 10.73
CA LEU A 165 -1.61 4.38 11.70
C LEU A 165 -0.84 3.80 12.89
N PHE A 166 -1.24 2.62 13.35
CA PHE A 166 -0.55 1.91 14.41
C PHE A 166 0.86 1.47 13.98
N ASN A 167 1.02 0.95 12.76
CA ASN A 167 2.33 0.63 12.21
C ASN A 167 3.23 1.88 12.11
N ILE A 168 2.68 3.02 11.65
CA ILE A 168 3.39 4.30 11.62
C ILE A 168 3.81 4.72 13.03
N HIS A 169 2.92 4.60 14.01
CA HIS A 169 3.21 4.88 15.41
C HIS A 169 4.34 4.00 15.95
N GLN A 170 4.32 2.70 15.64
CA GLN A 170 5.37 1.77 16.05
C GLN A 170 6.72 2.08 15.38
N ILE A 171 6.73 2.43 14.09
CA ILE A 171 7.94 2.93 13.40
C ILE A 171 8.48 4.16 14.11
N ARG A 172 7.61 5.12 14.44
CA ARG A 172 7.99 6.36 15.10
C ARG A 172 8.56 6.10 16.49
N LYS A 173 7.97 5.18 17.25
CA LYS A 173 8.52 4.74 18.56
C LYS A 173 9.89 4.09 18.41
N CYS A 174 10.04 3.15 17.49
CA CYS A 174 11.33 2.51 17.19
C CYS A 174 12.38 3.55 16.77
N PHE A 175 12.00 4.53 15.95
CA PHE A 175 12.89 5.63 15.56
C PHE A 175 13.26 6.52 16.74
N HIS A 176 12.31 6.83 17.62
CA HIS A 176 12.59 7.62 18.82
C HIS A 176 13.61 6.91 19.73
N GLU A 177 13.53 5.59 19.88
CA GLU A 177 14.53 4.80 20.63
C GLU A 177 15.92 4.81 19.98
N THR A 178 16.05 5.19 18.70
CA THR A 178 17.37 5.39 18.08
C THR A 178 18.04 6.69 18.49
N LEU A 179 17.26 7.67 18.96
CA LEU A 179 17.81 8.95 19.40
C LEU A 179 18.65 8.75 20.67
N PRO A 180 19.73 9.53 20.84
CA PRO A 180 20.52 9.50 22.05
C PRO A 180 19.66 10.00 23.21
N SER A 181 19.51 9.19 24.26
CA SER A 181 18.81 9.57 25.48
C SER A 181 19.47 8.90 26.69
N GLY A 182 19.71 9.65 27.76
CA GLY A 182 20.32 9.13 28.98
C GLY A 182 21.80 8.74 28.88
N GLN A 183 22.22 7.75 29.67
CA GLN A 183 23.62 7.29 29.77
C GLN A 183 23.87 5.95 29.03
N GLY A 184 25.14 5.59 28.83
CA GLY A 184 25.54 4.30 28.24
C GLY A 184 25.16 4.14 26.75
N ILE A 185 24.75 2.92 26.35
CA ILE A 185 24.35 2.60 24.97
C ILE A 185 23.21 3.52 24.48
N SER A 186 22.31 3.90 25.39
CA SER A 186 21.15 4.74 25.04
C SER A 186 21.56 6.16 24.65
N GLY A 187 22.56 6.75 25.33
CA GLY A 187 23.05 8.11 25.08
C GLY A 187 24.19 8.24 24.05
N ASN A 188 24.78 7.12 23.61
CA ASN A 188 25.96 7.15 22.76
C ASN A 188 25.61 7.51 21.30
N HIS A 189 26.05 8.70 20.85
CA HIS A 189 25.87 9.16 19.47
C HIS A 189 26.57 8.28 18.42
N ALA A 190 27.72 7.67 18.75
CA ALA A 190 28.45 6.80 17.83
C ALA A 190 27.68 5.50 17.52
N LEU A 191 26.81 5.06 18.44
CA LEU A 191 25.96 3.88 18.25
C LEU A 191 24.66 4.18 17.51
N GLN A 192 24.33 5.46 17.28
CA GLN A 192 23.08 5.85 16.64
C GLN A 192 22.85 5.17 15.27
N PRO A 193 23.83 5.08 14.35
CA PRO A 193 23.62 4.38 13.08
C PRO A 193 23.27 2.91 13.26
N LEU A 194 23.92 2.24 14.21
CA LEU A 194 23.70 0.83 14.51
C LEU A 194 22.34 0.58 15.17
N LYS A 195 21.92 1.47 16.08
CA LYS A 195 20.56 1.48 16.64
C LYS A 195 19.53 1.65 15.51
N LYS A 196 19.76 2.58 14.58
CA LYS A 196 18.88 2.80 13.41
C LYS A 196 18.77 1.55 12.53
N ASP A 197 19.85 0.81 12.36
CA ASP A 197 19.85 -0.48 11.62
C ASP A 197 19.05 -1.54 12.38
N ALA A 198 19.34 -1.77 13.67
CA ALA A 198 18.66 -2.74 14.52
C ALA A 198 17.14 -2.50 14.55
N TYR A 199 16.72 -1.29 14.91
CA TYR A 199 15.31 -0.95 15.00
C TYR A 199 14.61 -0.97 13.64
N TYR A 200 15.31 -0.66 12.54
CA TYR A 200 14.76 -0.77 11.19
C TYR A 200 14.53 -2.23 10.76
N VAL A 201 15.46 -3.14 11.09
CA VAL A 201 15.30 -4.58 10.84
C VAL A 201 14.17 -5.14 11.70
N LEU A 202 14.14 -4.85 13.00
CA LEU A 202 13.06 -5.24 13.93
C LEU A 202 11.69 -4.80 13.41
N CYS A 203 11.63 -3.54 12.98
CA CYS A 203 10.49 -2.98 12.30
C CYS A 203 10.04 -3.88 11.14
N CYS A 204 10.90 -4.14 10.16
CA CYS A 204 10.55 -4.96 8.99
C CYS A 204 10.11 -6.38 9.35
N ILE A 205 10.74 -7.02 10.33
CA ILE A 205 10.37 -8.37 10.80
C ILE A 205 8.97 -8.36 11.44
N GLY A 206 8.66 -7.32 12.21
CA GLY A 206 7.35 -7.15 12.86
C GLY A 206 6.15 -7.04 11.90
N GLN A 207 6.38 -6.98 10.59
CA GLN A 207 5.31 -6.98 9.57
C GLN A 207 4.90 -8.37 9.09
N PHE A 208 5.65 -9.40 9.47
CA PHE A 208 5.34 -10.76 9.12
C PHE A 208 4.57 -11.42 10.27
N LYS A 209 3.66 -12.33 9.92
CA LYS A 209 3.04 -13.21 10.90
C LYS A 209 4.11 -14.14 11.44
N LEU A 210 4.30 -14.14 12.76
CA LEU A 210 5.16 -15.13 13.39
C LEU A 210 4.33 -16.36 13.73
N LEU A 211 4.88 -17.52 13.41
CA LEU A 211 4.34 -18.82 13.78
C LEU A 211 5.24 -19.43 14.85
N HIS A 212 4.67 -20.37 15.61
CA HIS A 212 5.40 -21.14 16.63
C HIS A 212 6.14 -20.24 17.63
N LEU A 213 5.50 -19.15 18.07
CA LEU A 213 6.02 -18.32 19.16
C LEU A 213 6.01 -19.06 20.50
N ASP A 214 5.16 -20.08 20.64
CA ASP A 214 5.08 -20.99 21.79
C ASP A 214 6.18 -22.06 21.80
N ASP A 215 7.16 -21.98 20.89
CA ASP A 215 8.28 -22.93 20.85
C ASP A 215 9.07 -22.89 22.18
N PRO A 216 9.15 -24.01 22.94
CA PRO A 216 9.78 -24.03 24.26
C PRO A 216 11.22 -23.55 24.24
N ASP A 217 11.91 -23.75 23.11
CA ASP A 217 13.32 -23.40 22.95
C ASP A 217 13.55 -21.90 22.75
N ARG A 218 12.50 -21.10 22.52
CA ARG A 218 12.57 -19.64 22.26
C ARG A 218 13.59 -19.24 21.19
N ARG A 219 14.00 -20.20 20.36
CA ARG A 219 15.15 -20.13 19.46
C ARG A 219 15.06 -18.94 18.51
N PHE A 220 13.88 -18.69 17.98
CA PHE A 220 13.62 -17.53 17.12
C PHE A 220 13.98 -16.20 17.81
N LEU A 221 13.46 -16.00 19.02
CA LEU A 221 13.60 -14.74 19.74
C LEU A 221 15.02 -14.54 20.25
N GLU A 222 15.66 -15.59 20.73
CA GLU A 222 17.07 -15.55 21.14
C GLU A 222 17.98 -15.15 19.99
N THR A 223 17.86 -15.81 18.84
CA THR A 223 18.65 -15.50 17.65
C THR A 223 18.36 -14.09 17.14
N LEU A 224 17.09 -13.67 17.13
CA LEU A 224 16.71 -12.32 16.73
C LEU A 224 17.35 -11.25 17.63
N ILE A 225 17.19 -11.37 18.96
CA ILE A 225 17.70 -10.38 19.91
C ILE A 225 19.23 -10.37 19.90
N TYR A 226 19.86 -11.54 19.80
CA TYR A 226 21.31 -11.64 19.65
C TYR A 226 21.79 -10.90 18.39
N GLY A 227 21.21 -11.17 17.22
CA GLY A 227 21.61 -10.49 15.98
C GLY A 227 21.35 -8.98 15.96
N LEU A 228 20.27 -8.53 16.59
CA LEU A 228 19.91 -7.12 16.64
C LEU A 228 20.79 -6.32 17.61
N PHE A 229 21.10 -6.89 18.77
CA PHE A 229 21.60 -6.12 19.91
C PHE A 229 23.01 -6.49 20.39
N ASN A 230 23.49 -7.72 20.12
CA ASN A 230 24.88 -8.09 20.40
C ASN A 230 25.92 -7.14 19.79
N PRO A 231 25.72 -6.58 18.56
CA PRO A 231 26.62 -5.56 18.01
C PRO A 231 26.85 -4.33 18.90
N MET A 232 25.97 -4.06 19.87
CA MET A 232 26.02 -2.89 20.75
C MET A 232 26.53 -3.20 22.17
N CYS A 233 26.54 -4.47 22.59
CA CYS A 233 26.81 -4.86 23.98
C CYS A 233 28.26 -4.64 24.43
N ASN A 234 29.22 -4.62 23.51
CA ASN A 234 30.66 -4.55 23.83
C ASN A 234 31.32 -3.19 23.56
N ILE A 235 30.54 -2.17 23.16
CA ILE A 235 31.06 -0.82 22.86
C ILE A 235 31.06 0.07 24.13
N ILE A 236 30.97 -0.54 25.30
CA ILE A 236 30.94 0.14 26.61
C ILE A 236 32.36 0.50 27.09
N ASP A 237 33.40 -0.14 26.53
CA ASP A 237 34.79 0.28 26.77
C ASP A 237 35.19 1.42 25.83
N GLY A 238 34.73 2.63 26.12
CA GLY A 238 35.47 3.85 25.75
C GLY A 238 35.75 4.14 24.27
N GLU A 239 35.13 3.46 23.29
CA GLU A 239 35.25 3.78 21.86
C GLU A 239 34.45 5.05 21.44
N GLY A 240 34.46 6.05 22.31
CA GLY A 240 34.57 7.45 21.90
C GLY A 240 36.02 7.81 21.56
N ILE A 241 36.80 6.88 21.02
CA ILE A 241 38.15 7.18 20.56
C ILE A 241 38.01 7.96 19.25
N ARG A 242 38.26 9.27 19.32
CA ARG A 242 38.83 9.99 18.18
C ARG A 242 39.98 9.12 17.65
N ILE A 243 39.86 8.65 16.41
CA ILE A 243 40.84 7.79 15.72
C ILE A 243 42.27 8.37 15.80
N ASP A 244 42.43 9.63 16.17
CA ASP A 244 43.71 10.32 16.30
C ASP A 244 44.54 9.94 17.54
N LYS A 245 44.03 9.16 18.53
CA LYS A 245 44.79 8.80 19.75
C LYS A 245 44.54 7.37 20.30
N VAL A 246 44.41 6.35 19.44
CA VAL A 246 44.56 4.96 19.93
C VAL A 246 46.05 4.64 20.01
N ASP A 247 46.54 4.32 21.20
CA ASP A 247 47.89 3.81 21.42
C ASP A 247 48.01 2.42 20.74
N PRO A 248 48.87 2.22 19.72
CA PRO A 248 48.91 0.99 18.91
C PRO A 248 49.24 -0.29 19.69
N ARG A 249 49.65 -0.17 20.97
CA ARG A 249 50.13 -1.28 21.80
C ARG A 249 49.06 -2.23 22.31
N TRP A 250 47.77 -1.87 22.29
CA TRP A 250 46.68 -2.73 22.81
C TRP A 250 46.01 -3.62 21.75
N MET A 251 46.46 -3.57 20.49
CA MET A 251 45.95 -4.41 19.39
C MET A 251 46.76 -5.70 19.14
N SER A 252 47.78 -6.01 19.95
CA SER A 252 48.72 -7.11 19.70
C SER A 252 48.27 -8.49 20.23
N GLY A 253 47.13 -8.59 20.90
CA GLY A 253 46.53 -9.88 21.29
C GLY A 253 45.58 -10.43 20.21
N PRO A 254 45.52 -11.76 19.99
CA PRO A 254 44.52 -12.33 19.08
C PRO A 254 43.11 -11.95 19.55
N PRO A 255 42.23 -11.47 18.66
CA PRO A 255 40.89 -11.02 19.04
C PRO A 255 40.11 -12.18 19.66
N THR A 256 39.54 -11.94 20.84
CA THR A 256 38.70 -12.93 21.53
C THR A 256 37.53 -13.37 20.63
N PRO A 257 37.06 -14.61 20.75
CA PRO A 257 35.90 -15.09 19.99
C PRO A 257 34.71 -14.13 20.04
N GLU A 258 34.43 -13.58 21.22
CA GLU A 258 33.36 -12.61 21.44
C GLU A 258 33.51 -11.32 20.61
N LYS A 259 34.74 -10.78 20.50
CA LYS A 259 35.01 -9.59 19.68
C LYS A 259 34.81 -9.89 18.19
N LYS A 260 35.24 -11.06 17.71
CA LYS A 260 35.00 -11.49 16.33
C LYS A 260 33.50 -11.65 16.05
N ALA A 261 32.76 -12.27 16.96
CA ALA A 261 31.32 -12.45 16.83
C ALA A 261 30.55 -11.12 16.85
N THR A 262 30.97 -10.17 17.68
CA THR A 262 30.39 -8.81 17.69
C THR A 262 30.58 -8.13 16.33
N ARG A 263 31.79 -8.22 15.76
CA ARG A 263 32.11 -7.66 14.44
C ARG A 263 31.27 -8.31 13.33
N TRP A 264 31.19 -9.63 13.28
CA TRP A 264 30.38 -10.32 12.28
C TRP A 264 28.90 -9.99 12.41
N ASN A 265 28.34 -9.96 13.63
CA ASN A 265 26.95 -9.57 13.83
C ASN A 265 26.69 -8.12 13.39
N ARG A 266 27.65 -7.20 13.62
CA ARG A 266 27.56 -5.82 13.15
C ARG A 266 27.51 -5.76 11.62
N GLU A 267 28.41 -6.45 10.94
CA GLU A 267 28.46 -6.52 9.48
C GLU A 267 27.16 -7.14 8.91
N LEU A 268 26.70 -8.25 9.49
CA LEU A 268 25.44 -8.90 9.11
C LEU A 268 24.23 -7.98 9.29
N LEU A 269 24.15 -7.25 10.41
CA LEU A 269 23.05 -6.33 10.69
C LEU A 269 23.03 -5.15 9.71
N GLN A 270 24.20 -4.56 9.44
CA GLN A 270 24.34 -3.45 8.49
C GLN A 270 23.95 -3.87 7.08
N GLU A 271 24.43 -5.02 6.61
CA GLU A 271 24.08 -5.60 5.31
C GLU A 271 22.58 -5.91 5.22
N MET A 272 22.00 -6.45 6.29
CA MET A 272 20.57 -6.73 6.33
C MET A 272 19.74 -5.46 6.22
N ALA A 273 20.06 -4.45 7.02
CA ALA A 273 19.38 -3.16 7.00
C ALA A 273 19.54 -2.47 5.64
N PHE A 274 20.74 -2.53 5.04
CA PHE A 274 21.02 -1.98 3.72
C PHE A 274 20.19 -2.66 2.62
N ASN A 275 20.16 -3.98 2.58
CA ASN A 275 19.40 -4.75 1.60
C ASN A 275 17.90 -4.47 1.73
N LEU A 276 17.36 -4.43 2.96
CA LEU A 276 15.96 -4.07 3.21
C LEU A 276 15.65 -2.63 2.74
N ARG A 277 16.55 -1.66 2.94
CA ARG A 277 16.36 -0.28 2.46
C ARG A 277 16.41 -0.17 0.94
N ILE A 278 17.27 -0.94 0.27
CA ILE A 278 17.31 -0.98 -1.20
C ILE A 278 16.02 -1.55 -1.74
N LEU A 279 15.55 -2.67 -1.19
CA LEU A 279 14.30 -3.29 -1.62
C LEU A 279 13.11 -2.35 -1.40
N ARG A 280 13.12 -1.56 -0.32
CA ARG A 280 12.15 -0.49 -0.09
C ARG A 280 12.20 0.57 -1.20
N ARG A 281 13.38 1.15 -1.43
CA ARG A 281 13.59 2.23 -2.39
C ARG A 281 13.09 1.84 -3.79
N ARG A 282 13.40 0.61 -4.24
CA ARG A 282 12.97 0.10 -5.55
C ARG A 282 11.46 0.06 -5.75
N GLY A 283 10.68 -0.18 -4.70
CA GLY A 283 9.20 -0.19 -4.79
C GLY A 283 8.59 1.18 -4.55
N VAL A 284 9.24 1.99 -3.73
CA VAL A 284 8.72 3.28 -3.30
C VAL A 284 8.86 4.34 -4.40
N TYR A 285 9.99 4.40 -5.12
CA TYR A 285 10.21 5.43 -6.14
C TYR A 285 9.18 5.42 -7.29
N PRO A 286 8.88 4.28 -7.95
CA PRO A 286 7.89 4.26 -9.02
C PRO A 286 6.51 4.71 -8.53
N THR A 287 6.15 4.32 -7.30
CA THR A 287 4.83 4.63 -6.77
C THR A 287 4.68 6.10 -6.39
N PHE A 288 5.71 6.72 -5.81
CA PHE A 288 5.71 8.17 -5.60
C PHE A 288 5.62 8.94 -6.91
N LEU A 289 6.33 8.48 -7.95
CA LEU A 289 6.24 9.08 -9.28
C LEU A 289 4.82 8.95 -9.86
N SER A 290 4.18 7.79 -9.75
CA SER A 290 2.79 7.58 -10.19
C SER A 290 1.80 8.48 -9.44
N ILE A 291 1.94 8.61 -8.11
CA ILE A 291 1.08 9.48 -7.29
C ILE A 291 1.32 10.96 -7.66
N PHE A 292 2.56 11.37 -7.86
CA PHE A 292 2.90 12.72 -8.28
C PHE A 292 2.28 13.05 -9.65
N LEU A 293 2.40 12.15 -10.62
CA LEU A 293 1.76 12.30 -11.93
C LEU A 293 0.23 12.31 -11.83
N PHE A 294 -0.35 11.53 -10.93
CA PHE A 294 -1.79 11.60 -10.64
C PHE A 294 -2.19 12.99 -10.14
N PHE A 295 -1.45 13.59 -9.21
CA PHE A 295 -1.77 14.95 -8.72
C PHE A 295 -1.66 16.01 -9.81
N ILE A 296 -0.70 15.87 -10.73
CA ILE A 296 -0.61 16.75 -11.91
C ILE A 296 -1.84 16.58 -12.81
N ALA A 297 -2.20 15.34 -13.14
CA ALA A 297 -3.37 15.03 -13.96
C ALA A 297 -4.67 15.53 -13.30
N TYR A 298 -4.79 15.37 -11.98
CA TYR A 298 -5.88 15.88 -11.18
C TYR A 298 -5.98 17.41 -11.28
N ALA A 299 -4.88 18.13 -11.07
CA ALA A 299 -4.85 19.58 -11.15
C ALA A 299 -5.22 20.10 -12.55
N VAL A 300 -4.70 19.48 -13.61
CA VAL A 300 -5.07 19.81 -14.99
C VAL A 300 -6.55 19.56 -15.23
N SER A 301 -7.10 18.44 -14.77
CA SER A 301 -8.52 18.11 -14.91
C SER A 301 -9.42 19.12 -14.21
N VAL A 302 -9.02 19.58 -13.02
CA VAL A 302 -9.72 20.64 -12.29
C VAL A 302 -9.68 21.96 -13.06
N VAL A 303 -8.51 22.37 -13.57
CA VAL A 303 -8.38 23.62 -14.34
C VAL A 303 -9.21 23.57 -15.62
N LEU A 304 -9.19 22.47 -16.37
CA LEU A 304 -10.00 22.31 -17.58
C LEU A 304 -11.49 22.35 -17.26
N ALA A 305 -11.92 21.73 -16.15
CA ALA A 305 -13.31 21.78 -15.72
C ALA A 305 -13.80 23.20 -15.36
N PHE A 306 -12.90 24.08 -14.91
CA PHE A 306 -13.19 25.48 -14.59
C PHE A 306 -12.84 26.49 -15.69
N ALA A 307 -12.20 26.06 -16.78
CA ALA A 307 -11.95 26.93 -17.94
C ALA A 307 -13.22 27.12 -18.78
N ASP A 308 -14.07 26.09 -18.86
CA ASP A 308 -15.35 26.10 -19.60
C ASP A 308 -16.55 26.40 -18.67
N ILE A 309 -16.53 27.57 -18.02
CA ILE A 309 -17.65 28.06 -17.21
C ILE A 309 -18.82 28.41 -18.14
N GLY A 310 -19.69 27.44 -18.40
CA GLY A 310 -20.91 27.65 -19.20
C GLY A 310 -21.81 26.42 -19.35
N GLU A 311 -21.24 25.21 -19.40
CA GLU A 311 -22.02 23.98 -19.65
C GLU A 311 -22.23 23.15 -18.37
N ARG A 312 -23.49 22.79 -18.08
CA ARG A 312 -23.88 21.97 -16.91
C ARG A 312 -23.22 20.58 -16.86
N THR A 313 -22.61 20.14 -17.96
CA THR A 313 -21.94 18.85 -18.11
C THR A 313 -20.58 18.79 -17.39
N THR A 314 -19.88 19.93 -17.23
CA THR A 314 -18.53 20.00 -16.62
C THR A 314 -18.55 19.90 -15.10
N THR A 315 -19.64 20.27 -14.44
CA THR A 315 -19.75 20.22 -12.96
C THR A 315 -19.77 18.78 -12.43
N HIS A 316 -20.26 17.81 -13.22
CA HIS A 316 -20.31 16.40 -12.83
C HIS A 316 -18.96 15.69 -12.89
N SER A 317 -18.09 16.02 -13.86
CA SER A 317 -16.74 15.46 -13.94
C SER A 317 -15.85 15.93 -12.78
N LEU A 318 -16.00 17.18 -12.37
CA LEU A 318 -15.36 17.72 -11.17
C LEU A 318 -15.83 17.00 -9.90
N ALA A 319 -17.14 16.82 -9.73
CA ALA A 319 -17.69 16.13 -8.56
C ALA A 319 -17.16 14.68 -8.45
N PHE A 320 -17.06 13.97 -9.58
CA PHE A 320 -16.47 12.64 -9.62
C PHE A 320 -14.97 12.65 -9.27
N GLY A 321 -14.25 13.67 -9.74
CA GLY A 321 -12.85 13.87 -9.42
C GLY A 321 -12.58 14.13 -7.94
N ILE A 322 -13.39 14.99 -7.31
CA ILE A 322 -13.32 15.25 -5.87
C ILE A 322 -13.71 13.99 -5.09
N LEU A 323 -14.76 13.29 -5.52
CA LEU A 323 -15.21 12.03 -4.91
C LEU A 323 -14.15 10.94 -5.00
N ILE A 324 -13.23 10.99 -5.96
CA ILE A 324 -12.17 9.99 -6.13
C ILE A 324 -10.82 10.46 -5.60
N SER A 325 -10.65 11.77 -5.35
CA SER A 325 -9.39 12.36 -4.87
C SER A 325 -8.86 11.76 -3.57
N TRP A 326 -9.72 11.12 -2.76
CA TRP A 326 -9.28 10.38 -1.58
C TRP A 326 -8.58 9.06 -1.90
N PHE A 327 -8.92 8.38 -2.98
CA PHE A 327 -8.38 7.06 -3.34
C PHE A 327 -6.84 7.01 -3.45
N PRO A 328 -6.16 7.98 -4.11
CA PRO A 328 -4.70 8.11 -4.07
C PRO A 328 -4.13 8.28 -2.65
N LEU A 329 -4.84 8.93 -1.73
CA LEU A 329 -4.40 9.05 -0.33
C LEU A 329 -4.45 7.69 0.37
N PHE A 330 -5.46 6.86 0.12
CA PHE A 330 -5.49 5.49 0.64
C PHE A 330 -4.37 4.63 0.05
N ILE A 331 -4.08 4.80 -1.24
CA ILE A 331 -2.94 4.15 -1.88
C ILE A 331 -1.64 4.61 -1.20
N LEU A 332 -1.45 5.91 -1.00
CA LEU A 332 -0.31 6.47 -0.27
C LEU A 332 -0.18 5.84 1.13
N PHE A 333 -1.26 5.72 1.89
CA PHE A 333 -1.24 5.07 3.21
C PHE A 333 -0.83 3.60 3.12
N SER A 334 -1.37 2.83 2.16
CA SER A 334 -0.98 1.44 1.94
C SER A 334 0.51 1.28 1.55
N ILE A 335 1.09 2.26 0.87
CA ILE A 335 2.51 2.29 0.47
C ILE A 335 3.41 2.73 1.64
N LEU A 336 2.96 3.72 2.42
CA LEU A 336 3.65 4.21 3.60
C LEU A 336 3.76 3.11 4.68
N ASP A 337 2.83 2.15 4.71
CA ASP A 337 2.80 0.98 5.60
C ASP A 337 3.84 -0.14 5.30
N ARG A 338 4.86 0.20 4.50
CA ARG A 338 6.17 -0.46 4.31
C ARG A 338 6.29 -1.64 3.33
N ASN A 339 7.49 -1.63 2.71
CA ASN A 339 8.52 -2.66 2.36
C ASN A 339 8.09 -4.09 1.99
N PRO A 340 8.82 -4.81 1.11
CA PRO A 340 9.58 -4.45 -0.09
C PRO A 340 8.78 -4.76 -1.36
N VAL A 341 9.33 -4.50 -2.55
CA VAL A 341 8.74 -4.95 -3.83
C VAL A 341 8.28 -6.40 -3.80
N SER A 342 8.96 -7.27 -3.02
CA SER A 342 8.63 -8.68 -2.84
C SER A 342 8.77 -9.11 -1.37
N ALA A 343 7.64 -9.38 -0.69
CA ALA A 343 7.67 -9.82 0.70
C ALA A 343 8.34 -11.20 0.86
N ASP A 344 8.17 -12.11 -0.09
CA ASP A 344 8.83 -13.42 -0.09
C ASP A 344 10.34 -13.30 -0.16
N ARG A 345 10.83 -12.39 -1.00
CA ARG A 345 12.27 -12.11 -1.07
C ARG A 345 12.79 -11.58 0.27
N SER A 346 12.05 -10.71 0.94
CA SER A 346 12.44 -10.26 2.28
C SER A 346 12.34 -11.32 3.34
N ARG A 347 11.32 -12.16 3.31
CA ARG A 347 11.17 -13.30 4.22
C ARG A 347 12.38 -14.24 4.10
N LYS A 348 12.75 -14.62 2.87
CA LYS A 348 13.96 -15.41 2.60
C LYS A 348 15.23 -14.70 3.07
N LEU A 349 15.35 -13.40 2.80
CA LEU A 349 16.51 -12.60 3.24
C LEU A 349 16.63 -12.57 4.77
N ILE A 350 15.52 -12.34 5.48
CA ILE A 350 15.46 -12.38 6.95
C ILE A 350 15.86 -13.76 7.45
N SER A 351 15.31 -14.82 6.87
CA SER A 351 15.62 -16.19 7.28
C SER A 351 17.10 -16.54 7.10
N ARG A 352 17.71 -16.16 5.98
CA ARG A 352 19.16 -16.31 5.74
C ARG A 352 19.99 -15.50 6.73
N TRP A 353 19.58 -14.28 7.04
CA TRP A 353 20.24 -13.45 8.04
C TRP A 353 20.17 -14.11 9.43
N MET A 354 18.99 -14.58 9.87
CA MET A 354 18.82 -15.28 11.14
C MET A 354 19.68 -16.55 11.23
N TRP A 355 19.77 -17.31 10.14
CA TRP A 355 20.64 -18.46 10.06
C TRP A 355 22.11 -18.09 10.32
N ASN A 356 22.61 -17.04 9.67
CA ASN A 356 23.98 -16.59 9.87
C ASN A 356 24.23 -16.07 11.29
N VAL A 357 23.26 -15.40 11.89
CA VAL A 357 23.33 -14.94 13.28
C VAL A 357 23.39 -16.13 14.24
N GLU A 358 22.58 -17.15 14.01
CA GLU A 358 22.62 -18.39 14.80
C GLU A 358 23.95 -19.11 14.65
N ALA A 359 24.48 -19.21 13.42
CA ALA A 359 25.80 -19.81 13.19
C ALA A 359 26.91 -19.06 13.94
N VAL A 360 26.83 -17.72 14.06
CA VAL A 360 27.77 -16.93 14.86
C VAL A 360 27.58 -17.20 16.36
N ARG A 361 26.34 -17.35 16.83
CA ARG A 361 26.04 -17.69 18.23
C ARG A 361 26.59 -19.06 18.61
N GLU A 362 26.23 -20.10 17.86
CA GLU A 362 26.72 -21.47 18.07
C GLU A 362 28.25 -21.55 18.00
N TRP A 363 28.86 -20.74 17.13
CA TRP A 363 30.31 -20.64 17.04
C TRP A 363 30.93 -20.07 18.32
N VAL A 364 30.35 -19.05 18.95
CA VAL A 364 30.84 -18.51 20.24
C VAL A 364 30.67 -19.51 21.37
N ASP A 365 29.54 -20.22 21.39
CA ASP A 365 29.21 -21.19 22.45
C ASP A 365 30.02 -22.49 22.33
N SER A 366 30.68 -22.73 21.19
CA SER A 366 31.52 -23.91 20.97
C SER A 366 32.81 -23.84 21.80
N PRO A 367 33.17 -24.90 22.56
CA PRO A 367 34.41 -24.92 23.33
C PRO A 367 35.67 -24.89 22.46
N ASN A 368 35.57 -25.37 21.21
CA ASN A 368 36.64 -25.31 20.20
C ASN A 368 36.04 -24.77 18.89
N PRO A 369 35.90 -23.44 18.76
CA PRO A 369 35.31 -22.86 17.57
C PRO A 369 36.21 -23.11 16.35
N PRO A 370 35.64 -23.52 15.19
CA PRO A 370 36.39 -23.54 13.94
C PRO A 370 36.87 -22.13 13.56
N GLU A 371 37.71 -21.98 12.53
CA GLU A 371 38.21 -20.64 12.16
C GLU A 371 37.09 -19.65 11.79
N HIS A 372 36.02 -20.16 11.17
CA HIS A 372 34.86 -19.40 10.73
C HIS A 372 33.53 -20.09 11.09
N PRO A 373 32.46 -19.33 11.36
CA PRO A 373 31.10 -19.85 11.47
C PRO A 373 30.68 -20.57 10.20
N LYS A 374 29.78 -21.55 10.35
CA LYS A 374 29.20 -22.27 9.21
C LYS A 374 28.16 -21.38 8.50
N TRP A 375 28.65 -20.50 7.63
CA TRP A 375 27.82 -19.57 6.88
C TRP A 375 26.77 -20.27 6.03
N TRP A 376 25.66 -19.57 5.80
CA TRP A 376 24.65 -19.97 4.84
C TRP A 376 25.26 -20.05 3.43
N SER A 377 25.02 -21.16 2.72
CA SER A 377 25.45 -21.39 1.34
C SER A 377 24.28 -21.67 0.41
N GLN A 378 24.40 -21.24 -0.85
CA GLN A 378 23.36 -21.40 -1.87
C GLN A 378 23.09 -22.88 -2.21
N GLU A 379 24.13 -23.73 -2.22
CA GLU A 379 24.02 -25.16 -2.50
C GLU A 379 23.00 -25.86 -1.59
N ARG A 380 22.86 -25.39 -0.34
CA ARG A 380 21.89 -25.94 0.60
C ARG A 380 20.43 -25.62 0.22
N GLU A 381 20.19 -24.48 -0.42
CA GLU A 381 18.86 -24.15 -0.94
C GLU A 381 18.49 -25.10 -2.08
N GLU A 382 19.44 -25.43 -2.96
CA GLU A 382 19.23 -26.33 -4.11
C GLU A 382 19.03 -27.80 -3.70
N VAL A 383 19.76 -28.29 -2.68
CA VAL A 383 19.55 -29.64 -2.13
C VAL A 383 18.15 -29.80 -1.52
N SER A 384 17.65 -28.76 -0.85
CA SER A 384 16.28 -28.75 -0.29
C SER A 384 15.20 -28.84 -1.38
N TRP A 385 15.38 -28.18 -2.52
CA TRP A 385 14.43 -28.28 -3.64
C TRP A 385 14.41 -29.67 -4.29
N ASN A 386 15.57 -30.34 -4.40
CA ASN A 386 15.69 -31.62 -5.11
C ASN A 386 15.18 -32.84 -4.31
N GLN A 387 15.12 -32.75 -2.99
CA GLN A 387 14.67 -33.87 -2.14
C GLN A 387 13.15 -33.98 -1.97
N GLY A 388 12.35 -33.14 -2.65
CA GLY A 388 10.87 -33.18 -2.61
C GLY A 388 10.25 -32.78 -1.25
N CYS A 389 11.03 -32.84 -0.18
CA CYS A 389 10.76 -32.15 1.07
C CYS A 389 11.25 -30.72 0.92
N ALA A 390 10.35 -29.75 0.78
CA ALA A 390 10.67 -28.36 0.97
C ALA A 390 11.15 -28.16 2.41
N GLN A 391 12.41 -28.46 2.70
CA GLN A 391 13.07 -28.03 3.92
C GLN A 391 13.28 -26.53 3.75
N GLN A 392 12.19 -25.80 4.04
CA GLN A 392 12.21 -24.46 4.59
C GLN A 392 13.48 -24.31 5.41
N THR A 393 14.25 -23.24 5.17
CA THR A 393 15.35 -22.91 6.08
C THR A 393 14.79 -22.92 7.51
N SER A 394 15.57 -23.32 8.53
CA SER A 394 15.01 -23.56 9.88
C SER A 394 14.16 -22.39 10.40
N PHE A 395 14.47 -21.16 9.97
CA PHE A 395 13.74 -19.96 10.35
C PHE A 395 12.53 -19.59 9.46
N ASP A 396 12.40 -20.17 8.27
CA ASP A 396 11.21 -19.98 7.40
C ASP A 396 9.93 -20.49 8.06
N ARG A 397 10.04 -21.45 9.00
CA ARG A 397 8.87 -21.95 9.76
C ARG A 397 8.32 -20.92 10.73
N TYR A 398 9.15 -20.01 11.24
CA TYR A 398 8.71 -19.00 12.21
C TYR A 398 8.18 -17.74 11.52
N ILE A 399 8.63 -17.45 10.30
CA ILE A 399 8.21 -16.25 9.57
C ILE A 399 7.26 -16.67 8.44
N SER A 400 5.98 -16.37 8.62
CA SER A 400 4.92 -16.72 7.68
C SER A 400 4.54 -15.54 6.78
N ASN A 401 3.27 -15.47 6.40
CA ASN A 401 2.72 -14.49 5.48
C ASN A 401 2.91 -13.06 6.01
N PHE A 402 3.08 -12.14 5.07
CA PHE A 402 3.14 -10.72 5.35
C PHE A 402 1.76 -10.21 5.80
N VAL A 403 1.72 -9.58 6.97
CA VAL A 403 0.49 -9.08 7.64
C VAL A 403 0.25 -7.60 7.36
N GLY A 404 1.32 -6.84 7.04
CA GLY A 404 1.23 -5.41 6.77
C GLY A 404 0.25 -5.03 5.65
N GLN A 405 -0.10 -3.74 5.58
CA GLN A 405 -1.01 -3.17 4.56
C GLN A 405 -2.45 -3.68 4.63
N GLY A 406 -2.98 -3.93 5.83
CA GLY A 406 -4.38 -4.36 6.00
C GLY A 406 -4.73 -5.69 5.32
N ARG A 407 -3.73 -6.51 4.95
CA ARG A 407 -3.93 -7.79 4.25
C ARG A 407 -4.46 -8.87 5.18
N GLN A 408 -3.98 -8.85 6.42
CA GLN A 408 -4.56 -9.58 7.53
C GLN A 408 -4.82 -8.57 8.64
N ILE A 409 -6.03 -8.63 9.21
CA ILE A 409 -6.37 -7.83 10.38
C ILE A 409 -5.65 -8.49 11.56
N GLY A 410 -4.66 -7.78 12.11
CA GLY A 410 -3.86 -8.27 13.21
C GLY A 410 -2.47 -7.63 13.24
N TYR A 411 -1.94 -7.45 14.46
CA TYR A 411 -0.57 -7.00 14.67
C TYR A 411 0.19 -8.09 15.43
N ASN A 412 1.45 -8.34 15.08
CA ASN A 412 2.22 -9.39 15.73
C ASN A 412 2.65 -9.02 17.16
N GLY A 413 2.81 -7.73 17.45
CA GLY A 413 3.29 -7.29 18.76
C GLY A 413 4.80 -7.35 18.93
N LEU A 414 5.54 -8.07 18.06
CA LEU A 414 6.99 -8.28 18.18
C LEU A 414 7.78 -6.99 18.41
N ALA A 415 7.65 -6.00 17.52
CA ALA A 415 8.42 -4.76 17.66
C ALA A 415 8.11 -4.04 18.98
N TYR A 416 6.85 -4.02 19.40
CA TYR A 416 6.43 -3.45 20.68
C TYR A 416 6.99 -4.23 21.89
N ALA A 417 6.88 -5.57 21.86
CA ALA A 417 7.36 -6.43 22.92
C ALA A 417 8.87 -6.27 23.12
N VAL A 418 9.63 -6.23 22.02
CA VAL A 418 11.07 -5.98 22.06
C VAL A 418 11.36 -4.56 22.56
N LEU A 419 10.68 -3.55 22.04
CA LEU A 419 10.88 -2.15 22.44
C LEU A 419 10.76 -1.93 23.96
N VAL A 420 9.73 -2.52 24.57
CA VAL A 420 9.47 -2.40 26.01
C VAL A 420 10.45 -3.25 26.85
N SER A 421 11.07 -4.26 26.24
CA SER A 421 11.98 -5.19 26.92
C SER A 421 13.45 -4.78 26.86
N VAL A 422 13.84 -3.88 25.96
CA VAL A 422 15.26 -3.52 25.77
C VAL A 422 15.83 -2.69 26.92
N TYR A 423 15.03 -1.79 27.53
CA TYR A 423 15.53 -0.83 28.52
C TYR A 423 14.85 -0.97 29.89
N ASP A 424 15.61 -0.74 30.97
CA ASP A 424 15.18 -0.95 32.35
C ASP A 424 14.19 0.09 32.90
N SER A 425 14.32 1.34 32.46
CA SER A 425 13.59 2.51 32.99
C SER A 425 13.23 3.49 31.88
N TYR A 426 12.23 4.35 32.14
CA TYR A 426 11.94 5.51 31.29
C TYR A 426 12.76 6.72 31.76
N GLY A 427 13.35 7.49 30.84
CA GLY A 427 14.04 8.77 31.12
C GLY A 427 15.57 8.76 30.95
N ASP A 428 16.28 9.59 31.71
CA ASP A 428 17.73 9.83 31.55
C ASP A 428 18.64 8.75 32.16
N SER A 429 18.08 7.83 32.95
CA SER A 429 18.78 6.69 33.55
C SER A 429 18.63 5.38 32.75
N ARG A 430 18.25 5.46 31.47
CA ARG A 430 18.04 4.29 30.59
C ARG A 430 19.31 3.45 30.46
N ARG A 431 19.28 2.24 31.02
CA ARG A 431 20.27 1.20 30.77
C ARG A 431 19.64 0.07 29.97
N MET A 432 20.43 -0.46 29.03
CA MET A 432 20.02 -1.61 28.23
C MET A 432 20.11 -2.87 29.10
N ARG A 433 19.05 -3.68 29.08
CA ARG A 433 19.00 -4.95 29.80
C ARG A 433 19.95 -5.98 29.18
N PRO A 434 20.43 -6.98 29.95
CA PRO A 434 21.14 -8.12 29.39
C PRO A 434 20.30 -8.83 28.32
N LEU A 435 20.94 -9.35 27.25
CA LEU A 435 20.23 -9.96 26.11
C LEU A 435 19.25 -11.05 26.54
N LYS A 436 19.64 -11.92 27.48
CA LYS A 436 18.78 -12.98 28.04
C LYS A 436 17.51 -12.41 28.67
N THR A 437 17.64 -11.35 29.46
CA THR A 437 16.50 -10.65 30.08
C THR A 437 15.57 -10.04 29.03
N ILE A 438 16.14 -9.46 27.95
CA ILE A 438 15.36 -8.91 26.84
C ILE A 438 14.53 -10.02 26.17
N VAL A 439 15.12 -11.19 25.93
CA VAL A 439 14.42 -12.36 25.37
C VAL A 439 13.26 -12.77 26.29
N ASP A 440 13.54 -12.98 27.58
CA ASP A 440 12.54 -13.45 28.55
C ASP A 440 11.36 -12.49 28.64
N GLN A 441 11.63 -11.19 28.75
CA GLN A 441 10.58 -10.18 28.81
C GLN A 441 9.82 -10.02 27.50
N SER A 442 10.51 -10.09 26.36
CA SER A 442 9.86 -10.02 25.05
C SER A 442 8.92 -11.21 24.86
N HIS A 443 9.33 -12.40 25.29
CA HIS A 443 8.51 -13.60 25.29
C HIS A 443 7.27 -13.43 26.18
N ILE A 444 7.44 -12.95 27.42
CA ILE A 444 6.32 -12.67 28.34
C ILE A 444 5.37 -11.64 27.72
N CYS A 445 5.88 -10.55 27.14
CA CYS A 445 5.08 -9.51 26.52
C CYS A 445 4.29 -10.01 25.30
N LEU A 446 4.85 -10.93 24.51
CA LEU A 446 4.18 -11.53 23.37
C LEU A 446 3.00 -12.43 23.76
N HIS A 447 3.13 -13.16 24.88
CA HIS A 447 2.09 -14.07 25.38
C HIS A 447 1.11 -13.39 26.35
N ARG A 448 1.42 -12.19 26.84
CA ARG A 448 0.52 -11.44 27.73
C ARG A 448 -0.74 -11.04 26.95
N ARG A 449 -1.89 -11.14 27.62
CA ARG A 449 -3.18 -10.72 27.08
C ARG A 449 -3.06 -9.30 26.54
N ARG A 450 -3.24 -9.16 25.22
CA ARG A 450 -3.13 -7.88 24.52
C ARG A 450 -4.22 -6.93 25.03
N PRO A 451 -4.03 -5.59 24.95
CA PRO A 451 -5.07 -4.64 25.30
C PRO A 451 -6.36 -4.99 24.56
N GLY A 452 -7.52 -4.91 25.23
CA GLY A 452 -8.81 -5.32 24.63
C GLY A 452 -9.15 -4.62 23.32
N SER A 453 -8.60 -3.42 23.08
CA SER A 453 -8.71 -2.71 21.80
C SER A 453 -8.10 -3.45 20.62
N TRP A 454 -7.16 -4.38 20.84
CA TRP A 454 -6.57 -5.24 19.80
C TRP A 454 -7.44 -6.45 19.50
N ASN A 455 -8.21 -6.94 20.48
CA ASN A 455 -9.14 -8.05 20.31
C ASN A 455 -10.47 -7.58 19.69
N ALA A 456 -10.86 -6.31 19.91
CA ALA A 456 -12.05 -5.74 19.30
C ALA A 456 -11.98 -5.75 17.76
N GLU A 457 -10.79 -5.55 17.18
CA GLU A 457 -10.59 -5.65 15.72
C GLU A 457 -10.66 -7.10 15.21
N GLU A 458 -10.15 -8.09 15.98
CA GLU A 458 -10.29 -9.52 15.64
C GLU A 458 -11.74 -10.00 15.75
N GLU A 459 -12.51 -9.54 16.75
CA GLU A 459 -13.91 -9.93 16.94
C GLU A 459 -14.83 -9.29 15.90
N ILE A 460 -14.57 -8.03 15.51
CA ILE A 460 -15.28 -7.34 14.42
C ILE A 460 -14.92 -7.95 13.06
N ALA A 461 -13.65 -8.30 12.83
CA ALA A 461 -13.21 -8.99 11.61
C ALA A 461 -13.81 -10.40 11.49
N ALA A 462 -13.83 -11.17 12.59
CA ALA A 462 -14.41 -12.51 12.62
C ALA A 462 -15.93 -12.48 12.36
N LYS A 463 -16.65 -11.51 12.94
CA LYS A 463 -18.08 -11.29 12.65
C LYS A 463 -18.32 -10.85 11.20
N THR A 464 -17.41 -10.07 10.59
CA THR A 464 -17.54 -9.62 9.19
C THR A 464 -17.29 -10.75 8.18
N ILE A 465 -16.40 -11.70 8.50
CA ILE A 465 -16.12 -12.88 7.64
C ILE A 465 -17.29 -13.89 7.68
N LEU A 466 -17.97 -14.02 8.82
CA LEU A 466 -19.15 -14.90 8.95
C LEU A 466 -20.35 -14.44 8.11
N PHE A 467 -20.50 -13.14 7.83
CA PHE A 467 -21.56 -12.64 6.94
C PHE A 467 -21.35 -12.93 5.44
N SER A 468 -20.20 -13.48 5.04
CA SER A 468 -19.90 -13.85 3.64
C SER A 468 -20.10 -15.35 3.34
N SER A 469 -20.38 -16.17 4.37
CA SER A 469 -20.45 -17.64 4.25
C SER A 469 -21.86 -18.23 4.29
N ASP A 470 -22.91 -17.44 4.55
CA ASP A 470 -24.28 -17.95 4.55
C ASP A 470 -24.82 -18.03 3.12
N LYS A 471 -24.50 -19.14 2.43
CA LYS A 471 -25.34 -19.64 1.34
C LYS A 471 -26.57 -20.31 1.97
N PRO A 472 -27.79 -20.00 1.52
CA PRO A 472 -28.94 -20.83 1.84
C PRO A 472 -28.77 -22.17 1.12
N ASP A 473 -28.76 -23.26 1.87
CA ASP A 473 -28.90 -24.60 1.31
C ASP A 473 -30.27 -24.72 0.60
N PRO A 474 -30.35 -25.46 -0.53
CA PRO A 474 -31.59 -25.66 -1.28
C PRO A 474 -32.61 -26.55 -0.56
#